data_AF-A0A0P0Z3F9-F1
#
_entry.id   AF-A0A0P0Z3F9-F1
#
_cell.length_a   1.000
_cell.length_b   1.000
_cell.length_c   1.000
_cell.angle_alpha   90.00
_cell.angle_beta   90.00
_cell.angle_gamma   90.00
#
_symmetry.space_group_name_H-M   'P 1'
#
loop_
_entity.id
_entity.type
_entity.pdbx_description
1 polymer ?
#
loop_
_entity_poly.entity_id
_entity_poly.type
_entity_poly.pdbx_seq_one_letter_code
_entity_poly.pdbx_strand_id
1 'polypeptide(L)'
;MRDPAGRISAKLQAILAHRAKADDPASAPKVLSPSHLMALRAVLAHMVPHSIAGLDLAQRIDADLAAGSDNGWRLETMPDDARAHRDALTSLDAAARAGGASGFADLVADRQAAMLAKVAEGAFDAPAGAPMTAGQLSDWFTELLSDAVRLYVAHPATMSSIGYEGHANGAHSGAAFEGWTDREIEDVR
;
A
#
# COMPACT_ATOMS: atom_id res chain seq x y z
N MET A 1 -20.72 14.04 29.10
CA MET A 1 -19.98 13.51 27.94
C MET A 1 -19.52 14.70 27.12
N ARG A 2 -18.21 15.04 27.13
CA ARG A 2 -17.70 16.14 26.28
C ARG A 2 -17.73 15.72 24.82
N ASP A 3 -17.99 16.66 23.94
CA ASP A 3 -18.05 16.47 22.49
C ASP A 3 -16.69 15.96 21.94
N PRO A 4 -16.63 14.77 21.30
CA PRO A 4 -15.40 14.27 20.68
C PRO A 4 -14.85 15.20 19.58
N ALA A 5 -15.65 16.13 19.04
CA ALA A 5 -15.23 17.09 18.03
C ALA A 5 -14.11 18.05 18.49
N GLY A 6 -13.86 18.18 19.80
CA GLY A 6 -12.83 19.06 20.35
C GLY A 6 -11.40 18.52 20.35
N ARG A 7 -11.19 17.22 20.05
CA ARG A 7 -9.89 16.55 20.23
C ARG A 7 -9.00 16.48 18.98
N ILE A 8 -9.58 16.74 17.81
CA ILE A 8 -8.89 16.65 16.52
C ILE A 8 -8.88 18.04 15.89
N SER A 9 -7.70 18.56 15.55
CA SER A 9 -7.59 19.82 14.82
C SER A 9 -8.28 19.75 13.45
N ALA A 10 -8.82 20.88 12.96
CA ALA A 10 -9.47 20.92 11.65
C ALA A 10 -8.57 20.43 10.50
N LYS A 11 -7.25 20.67 10.60
CA LYS A 11 -6.25 20.16 9.65
C LYS A 11 -6.20 18.63 9.65
N LEU A 12 -6.14 18.00 10.83
CA LEU A 12 -6.11 16.54 10.93
C LEU A 12 -7.45 15.93 10.49
N GLN A 13 -8.59 16.54 10.83
CA GLN A 13 -9.90 16.12 10.33
C GLN A 13 -9.94 16.11 8.79
N ALA A 14 -9.45 17.17 8.14
CA ALA A 14 -9.41 17.25 6.68
C ALA A 14 -8.51 16.16 6.06
N ILE A 15 -7.35 15.89 6.66
CA ILE A 15 -6.43 14.82 6.21
C ILE A 15 -7.09 13.44 6.34
N LEU A 16 -7.72 13.14 7.47
CA LEU A 16 -8.38 11.86 7.70
C LEU A 16 -9.59 11.69 6.76
N ALA A 17 -10.39 12.75 6.57
CA ALA A 17 -11.50 12.74 5.62
C ALA A 17 -11.03 12.49 4.18
N HIS A 18 -9.93 13.11 3.76
CA HIS A 18 -9.33 12.85 2.46
C HIS A 18 -8.89 11.38 2.32
N ARG A 19 -8.19 10.83 3.33
CA ARG A 19 -7.72 9.44 3.31
C ARG A 19 -8.87 8.43 3.31
N ALA A 20 -9.99 8.75 3.96
CA ALA A 20 -11.18 7.91 4.02
C ALA A 20 -12.04 7.92 2.75
N LYS A 21 -11.76 8.80 1.78
CA LYS A 21 -12.49 8.83 0.52
C LYS A 21 -12.28 7.49 -0.20
N ALA A 22 -13.39 6.87 -0.62
CA ALA A 22 -13.34 5.65 -1.42
C ALA A 22 -12.72 5.92 -2.80
N ASP A 23 -11.91 4.98 -3.25
CA ASP A 23 -11.32 4.97 -4.58
C ASP A 23 -12.38 4.57 -5.62
N ASP A 24 -12.36 5.20 -6.79
CA ASP A 24 -13.30 4.90 -7.87
C ASP A 24 -12.85 3.63 -8.61
N PRO A 25 -13.59 2.52 -8.59
CA PRO A 25 -13.19 1.29 -9.27
C PRO A 25 -13.14 1.45 -10.81
N ALA A 26 -13.78 2.47 -11.38
CA ALA A 26 -13.79 2.76 -12.81
C ALA A 26 -12.65 3.70 -13.25
N SER A 27 -11.87 4.24 -12.31
CA SER A 27 -10.76 5.14 -12.67
C SER A 27 -9.68 4.41 -13.45
N ALA A 28 -9.23 5.02 -14.55
CA ALA A 28 -8.11 4.52 -15.33
C ALA A 28 -6.79 4.75 -14.59
N PRO A 29 -5.81 3.83 -14.70
CA PRO A 29 -4.46 4.08 -14.19
C PRO A 29 -3.80 5.24 -14.93
N LYS A 30 -2.94 5.97 -14.21
CA LYS A 30 -2.22 7.16 -14.66
C LYS A 30 -0.82 6.84 -15.15
N VAL A 31 -0.11 5.91 -14.50
CA VAL A 31 1.29 5.54 -14.80
C VAL A 31 1.37 4.11 -15.31
N LEU A 32 0.62 3.21 -14.69
CA LEU A 32 0.60 1.80 -15.01
C LEU A 32 -0.34 1.50 -16.18
N SER A 33 -0.08 0.39 -16.89
CA SER A 33 -1.07 -0.17 -17.80
C SER A 33 -2.21 -0.83 -17.02
N PRO A 34 -3.39 -1.07 -17.62
CA PRO A 34 -4.47 -1.81 -16.96
C PRO A 34 -4.05 -3.20 -16.47
N SER A 35 -3.23 -3.93 -17.23
CA SER A 35 -2.70 -5.25 -16.81
C SER A 35 -1.71 -5.12 -15.65
N HIS A 36 -0.85 -4.09 -15.66
CA HIS A 36 0.03 -3.82 -14.53
C HIS A 36 -0.75 -3.48 -13.26
N LEU A 37 -1.81 -2.68 -13.36
CA LEU A 37 -2.65 -2.36 -12.20
C LEU A 37 -3.34 -3.63 -11.63
N MET A 38 -3.82 -4.53 -12.50
CA MET A 38 -4.38 -5.82 -12.06
C MET A 38 -3.33 -6.70 -11.38
N ALA A 39 -2.13 -6.80 -11.96
CA ALA A 39 -1.02 -7.54 -11.35
C ALA A 39 -0.64 -6.93 -9.99
N LEU A 40 -0.57 -5.61 -9.88
CA LEU A 40 -0.26 -4.92 -8.63
C LEU A 40 -1.31 -5.20 -7.54
N ARG A 41 -2.60 -5.18 -7.87
CA ARG A 41 -3.68 -5.58 -6.94
C ARG A 41 -3.49 -7.02 -6.46
N ALA A 42 -3.15 -7.93 -7.37
CA ALA A 42 -2.90 -9.32 -7.01
C ALA A 42 -1.68 -9.47 -6.09
N VAL A 43 -0.59 -8.72 -6.33
CA VAL A 43 0.58 -8.72 -5.42
C VAL A 43 0.22 -8.21 -4.04
N LEU A 44 -0.46 -7.05 -3.98
CA LEU A 44 -0.84 -6.41 -2.72
C LEU A 44 -1.75 -7.31 -1.87
N ALA A 45 -2.63 -8.09 -2.50
CA ALA A 45 -3.50 -9.04 -1.81
C ALA A 45 -2.74 -10.08 -0.96
N HIS A 46 -1.45 -10.33 -1.24
CA HIS A 46 -0.57 -11.20 -0.46
C HIS A 46 0.29 -10.45 0.58
N MET A 47 0.28 -9.11 0.59
CA MET A 47 1.15 -8.28 1.44
C MET A 47 0.43 -7.74 2.67
N VAL A 48 -0.79 -7.20 2.49
CA VAL A 48 -1.55 -6.55 3.55
C VAL A 48 -3.04 -6.94 3.46
N PRO A 49 -3.82 -6.82 4.56
CA PRO A 49 -5.24 -7.08 4.50
C PRO A 49 -5.96 -6.12 3.54
N HIS A 50 -6.94 -6.65 2.79
CA HIS A 50 -7.79 -5.88 1.86
C HIS A 50 -9.23 -5.81 2.36
N SER A 51 -9.42 -5.76 3.68
CA SER A 51 -10.73 -5.79 4.35
C SER A 51 -11.44 -4.44 4.41
N ILE A 52 -10.78 -3.36 3.99
CA ILE A 52 -11.33 -2.00 4.06
C ILE A 52 -12.08 -1.70 2.76
N ALA A 53 -13.40 -1.58 2.87
CA ALA A 53 -14.26 -1.28 1.73
C ALA A 53 -13.89 0.07 1.09
N GLY A 54 -13.73 0.06 -0.24
CA GLY A 54 -13.42 1.27 -1.02
C GLY A 54 -11.95 1.70 -0.97
N LEU A 55 -11.06 0.96 -0.32
CA LEU A 55 -9.61 1.21 -0.34
C LEU A 55 -8.95 0.36 -1.43
N ASP A 56 -8.49 1.01 -2.51
CA ASP A 56 -7.72 0.37 -3.58
C ASP A 56 -6.26 0.85 -3.52
N LEU A 57 -5.43 0.06 -2.82
CA LEU A 57 -4.02 0.38 -2.63
C LEU A 57 -3.26 0.51 -3.95
N ALA A 58 -3.58 -0.30 -4.96
CA ALA A 58 -2.91 -0.23 -6.26
C ALA A 58 -3.20 1.10 -6.97
N GLN A 59 -4.44 1.59 -6.91
CA GLN A 59 -4.80 2.89 -7.46
C GLN A 59 -4.13 4.05 -6.74
N ARG A 60 -4.01 3.96 -5.41
CA ARG A 60 -3.32 5.00 -4.62
C ARG A 60 -1.83 5.04 -4.93
N ILE A 61 -1.18 3.88 -5.02
CA ILE A 61 0.22 3.78 -5.44
C ILE A 61 0.40 4.35 -6.85
N ASP A 62 -0.44 3.97 -7.81
CA ASP A 62 -0.38 4.52 -9.18
C ASP A 62 -0.60 6.05 -9.21
N ALA A 63 -1.48 6.58 -8.36
CA ALA A 63 -1.67 8.02 -8.21
C ALA A 63 -0.47 8.73 -7.58
N ASP A 64 0.16 8.13 -6.56
CA ASP A 64 1.37 8.64 -5.92
C ASP A 64 2.56 8.65 -6.91
N LEU A 65 2.71 7.60 -7.72
CA LEU A 65 3.68 7.53 -8.81
C LEU A 65 3.45 8.67 -9.83
N ALA A 66 2.20 8.94 -10.20
CA ALA A 66 1.86 10.02 -11.13
C ALA A 66 2.18 11.41 -10.57
N ALA A 67 2.03 11.57 -9.25
CA ALA A 67 2.30 12.82 -8.54
C ALA A 67 3.79 13.00 -8.19
N GLY A 68 4.63 11.97 -8.36
CA GLY A 68 6.01 11.98 -7.88
C GLY A 68 6.09 12.09 -6.35
N SER A 69 5.09 11.57 -5.63
CA SER A 69 5.03 11.61 -4.17
C SER A 69 5.82 10.44 -3.57
N ASP A 70 7.14 10.52 -3.66
CA ASP A 70 8.07 9.52 -3.11
C ASP A 70 8.40 9.75 -1.63
N ASN A 71 9.13 8.82 -1.02
CA ASN A 71 9.63 8.95 0.36
C ASN A 71 10.98 9.70 0.44
N GLY A 72 11.47 10.24 -0.68
CA GLY A 72 12.74 10.95 -0.82
C GLY A 72 13.98 10.08 -0.95
N TRP A 73 13.85 8.74 -0.95
CA TRP A 73 14.96 7.80 -1.04
C TRP A 73 14.68 6.70 -2.05
N ARG A 74 15.75 6.17 -2.66
CA ARG A 74 15.69 5.06 -3.61
C ARG A 74 16.96 4.25 -3.49
N LEU A 75 16.85 2.93 -3.57
CA LEU A 75 18.01 2.04 -3.64
C LEU A 75 18.83 2.31 -4.92
N GLU A 76 20.15 2.36 -4.79
CA GLU A 76 21.05 2.71 -5.90
C GLU A 76 20.89 1.80 -7.12
N THR A 77 20.58 0.53 -6.88
CA THR A 77 20.40 -0.54 -7.88
C THR A 77 19.06 -0.45 -8.63
N MET A 78 18.11 0.35 -8.15
CA MET A 78 16.74 0.41 -8.65
C MET A 78 16.58 1.54 -9.67
N PRO A 79 15.75 1.41 -10.71
CA PRO A 79 15.35 2.53 -11.57
C PRO A 79 14.39 3.48 -10.82
N ASP A 80 13.97 4.59 -11.43
CA ASP A 80 12.92 5.45 -10.85
C ASP A 80 11.65 4.65 -10.53
N ASP A 81 10.88 5.09 -9.53
CA ASP A 81 9.77 4.31 -8.97
C ASP A 81 8.75 3.87 -10.03
N ALA A 82 8.35 4.80 -10.91
CA ALA A 82 7.40 4.50 -11.98
C ALA A 82 7.92 3.39 -12.92
N ARG A 83 9.22 3.44 -13.27
CA ARG A 83 9.86 2.40 -14.04
C ARG A 83 10.04 1.11 -13.22
N ALA A 84 10.40 1.19 -11.94
CA ALA A 84 10.56 0.04 -11.06
C ALA A 84 9.28 -0.79 -10.98
N HIS A 85 8.12 -0.16 -10.77
CA HIS A 85 6.84 -0.87 -10.78
C HIS A 85 6.55 -1.52 -12.14
N ARG A 86 6.73 -0.81 -13.25
CA ARG A 86 6.50 -1.37 -14.60
C ARG A 86 7.41 -2.56 -14.89
N ASP A 87 8.71 -2.41 -14.60
CA ASP A 87 9.72 -3.43 -14.88
C ASP A 87 9.51 -4.67 -13.99
N ALA A 88 9.12 -4.48 -12.72
CA ALA A 88 8.81 -5.57 -11.80
C ALA A 88 7.57 -6.34 -12.23
N LEU A 89 6.46 -5.63 -12.47
CA LEU A 89 5.20 -6.23 -12.86
C LEU A 89 5.33 -6.94 -14.22
N THR A 90 6.12 -6.39 -15.15
CA THR A 90 6.44 -7.05 -16.43
C THR A 90 7.23 -8.34 -16.22
N SER A 91 8.18 -8.37 -15.27
CA SER A 91 8.97 -9.57 -14.95
C SER A 91 8.09 -10.68 -14.37
N LEU A 92 7.18 -10.36 -13.45
CA LEU A 92 6.20 -11.30 -12.88
C LEU A 92 5.27 -11.86 -13.96
N ASP A 93 4.76 -10.99 -14.82
CA ASP A 93 3.89 -11.35 -15.94
C ASP A 93 4.58 -12.28 -16.94
N ALA A 94 5.85 -12.00 -17.27
CA ALA A 94 6.65 -12.85 -18.15
C ALA A 94 6.85 -14.25 -17.55
N ALA A 95 7.13 -14.34 -16.25
CA ALA A 95 7.29 -15.63 -15.57
C ALA A 95 5.98 -16.42 -15.52
N ALA A 96 4.86 -15.74 -15.25
CA ALA A 96 3.53 -16.37 -15.29
C ALA A 96 3.22 -16.92 -16.69
N ARG A 97 3.54 -16.16 -17.75
CA ARG A 97 3.36 -16.58 -19.15
C ARG A 97 4.25 -17.75 -19.54
N ALA A 98 5.48 -17.80 -19.08
CA ALA A 98 6.37 -18.96 -19.27
C ALA A 98 5.78 -20.25 -18.64
N GLY A 99 4.99 -20.11 -17.57
CA GLY A 99 4.24 -21.19 -16.94
C GLY A 99 2.87 -21.49 -17.58
N GLY A 100 2.50 -20.83 -18.68
CA GLY A 100 1.26 -21.05 -19.43
C GLY A 100 0.05 -20.19 -19.02
N ALA A 101 0.21 -19.23 -18.11
CA ALA A 101 -0.85 -18.29 -17.74
C ALA A 101 -0.88 -17.06 -18.69
N SER A 102 -1.96 -16.27 -18.66
CA SER A 102 -2.06 -15.03 -19.44
C SER A 102 -1.31 -13.85 -18.81
N GLY A 103 -1.08 -13.89 -17.50
CA GLY A 103 -0.32 -12.93 -16.70
C GLY A 103 -0.29 -13.34 -15.23
N PHE A 104 0.42 -12.57 -14.39
CA PHE A 104 0.54 -12.87 -12.96
C PHE A 104 -0.82 -12.83 -12.24
N ALA A 105 -1.66 -11.84 -12.59
CA ALA A 105 -2.99 -11.67 -12.00
C ALA A 105 -3.93 -12.87 -12.28
N ASP A 106 -3.68 -13.61 -13.37
CA ASP A 106 -4.51 -14.75 -13.79
C ASP A 106 -4.08 -16.07 -13.15
N LEU A 107 -2.98 -16.09 -12.40
CA LEU A 107 -2.57 -17.24 -11.61
C LEU A 107 -3.54 -17.46 -10.44
N VAL A 108 -3.77 -18.73 -10.09
CA VAL A 108 -4.46 -19.07 -8.83
C VAL A 108 -3.63 -18.58 -7.63
N ALA A 109 -4.30 -18.25 -6.52
CA ALA A 109 -3.69 -17.62 -5.35
C ALA A 109 -2.44 -18.35 -4.84
N ASP A 110 -2.47 -19.69 -4.75
CA ASP A 110 -1.32 -20.49 -4.30
C ASP A 110 -0.10 -20.34 -5.20
N ARG A 111 -0.30 -20.18 -6.52
CA ARG A 111 0.78 -19.98 -7.49
C ARG A 111 1.33 -18.56 -7.44
N GLN A 112 0.48 -17.57 -7.20
CA GLN A 112 0.92 -16.20 -6.92
C GLN A 112 1.78 -16.17 -5.65
N ALA A 113 1.28 -16.73 -4.56
CA ALA A 113 1.99 -16.78 -3.28
C ALA A 113 3.35 -17.49 -3.40
N ALA A 114 3.40 -18.65 -4.06
CA ALA A 114 4.66 -19.37 -4.27
C ALA A 114 5.67 -18.58 -5.12
N MET A 115 5.19 -17.80 -6.08
CA MET A 115 6.05 -16.93 -6.88
C MET A 115 6.58 -15.74 -6.06
N LEU A 116 5.71 -15.08 -5.29
CA LEU A 116 6.09 -13.95 -4.44
C LEU A 116 7.01 -14.35 -3.30
N ALA A 117 6.88 -15.57 -2.76
CA ALA A 117 7.83 -16.11 -1.78
C ALA A 117 9.26 -16.14 -2.35
N LYS A 118 9.42 -16.61 -3.60
CA LYS A 118 10.74 -16.60 -4.27
C LYS A 118 11.26 -15.18 -4.51
N VAL A 119 10.38 -14.23 -4.82
CA VAL A 119 10.75 -12.81 -4.94
C VAL A 119 11.27 -12.27 -3.61
N ALA A 120 10.55 -12.51 -2.51
CA ALA A 120 10.94 -12.06 -1.17
C ALA A 120 12.26 -12.68 -0.69
N GLU A 121 12.55 -13.92 -1.11
CA GLU A 121 13.81 -14.62 -0.81
C GLU A 121 14.97 -14.21 -1.74
N GLY A 122 14.74 -13.36 -2.74
CA GLY A 122 15.73 -13.03 -3.78
C GLY A 122 16.11 -14.23 -4.66
N ALA A 123 15.29 -15.29 -4.65
CA ALA A 123 15.48 -16.55 -5.36
C ALA A 123 14.57 -16.69 -6.60
N PHE A 124 13.96 -15.58 -7.03
CA PHE A 124 13.08 -15.55 -8.19
C PHE A 124 13.85 -15.88 -9.47
N ASP A 125 13.41 -16.93 -10.17
CA ASP A 125 13.97 -17.33 -11.46
C ASP A 125 13.37 -16.44 -12.56
N ALA A 126 14.02 -15.31 -12.79
CA ALA A 126 13.59 -14.34 -13.79
C ALA A 126 13.77 -14.93 -15.21
N PRO A 127 12.72 -14.96 -16.04
CA PRO A 127 12.85 -15.41 -17.43
C PRO A 127 13.95 -14.66 -18.18
N ALA A 128 14.56 -15.30 -19.17
CA ALA A 128 15.55 -14.65 -20.02
C ALA A 128 14.96 -13.37 -20.65
N GLY A 129 15.64 -12.23 -20.43
CA GLY A 129 15.19 -10.91 -20.90
C GLY A 129 14.19 -10.20 -19.98
N ALA A 130 13.91 -10.73 -18.78
CA ALA A 130 13.15 -9.99 -17.78
C ALA A 130 13.84 -8.65 -17.44
N PRO A 131 13.08 -7.55 -17.30
CA PRO A 131 13.64 -6.23 -17.01
C PRO A 131 14.41 -6.12 -15.69
N MET A 132 14.10 -6.98 -14.71
CA MET A 132 14.71 -6.93 -13.38
C MET A 132 15.37 -8.25 -13.00
N THR A 133 16.50 -8.12 -12.33
CA THR A 133 17.17 -9.24 -11.65
C THR A 133 16.37 -9.69 -10.42
N ALA A 134 16.68 -10.90 -9.90
CA ALA A 134 16.06 -11.41 -8.69
C ALA A 134 16.27 -10.50 -7.47
N GLY A 135 17.47 -9.93 -7.33
CA GLY A 135 17.79 -8.98 -6.26
C GLY A 135 16.96 -7.70 -6.36
N GLN A 136 16.87 -7.10 -7.54
CA GLN A 136 16.05 -5.89 -7.74
C GLN A 136 14.55 -6.16 -7.52
N LEU A 137 14.06 -7.36 -7.86
CA LEU A 137 12.67 -7.74 -7.57
C LEU A 137 12.42 -7.88 -6.07
N SER A 138 13.39 -8.42 -5.31
CA SER A 138 13.33 -8.49 -3.85
C SER A 138 13.34 -7.09 -3.21
N ASP A 139 14.20 -6.20 -3.72
CA ASP A 139 14.28 -4.79 -3.32
C ASP A 139 12.93 -4.08 -3.57
N TRP A 140 12.39 -4.20 -4.78
CA TRP A 140 11.07 -3.67 -5.15
C TRP A 140 9.95 -4.21 -4.26
N PHE A 141 9.95 -5.51 -3.96
CA PHE A 141 8.93 -6.13 -3.12
C PHE A 141 8.95 -5.57 -1.70
N THR A 142 10.13 -5.25 -1.18
CA THR A 142 10.32 -4.63 0.14
C THR A 142 9.82 -3.19 0.15
N GLU A 143 10.16 -2.38 -0.86
CA GLU A 143 9.66 -1.01 -1.01
C GLU A 143 8.13 -0.98 -1.16
N LEU A 144 7.58 -1.86 -2.01
CA LEU A 144 6.13 -1.97 -2.21
C LEU A 144 5.40 -2.34 -0.91
N LEU A 145 5.96 -3.25 -0.10
CA LEU A 145 5.38 -3.58 1.21
C LEU A 145 5.36 -2.37 2.14
N SER A 146 6.44 -1.57 2.17
CA SER A 146 6.52 -0.34 2.95
C SER A 146 5.41 0.64 2.57
N ASP A 147 5.22 0.89 1.27
CA ASP A 147 4.18 1.79 0.76
C ASP A 147 2.77 1.25 1.03
N ALA A 148 2.56 -0.05 0.80
CA ALA A 148 1.29 -0.71 1.06
C ALA A 148 0.88 -0.60 2.53
N VAL A 149 1.80 -0.90 3.45
CA VAL A 149 1.56 -0.78 4.90
C VAL A 149 1.29 0.67 5.27
N ARG A 150 2.10 1.63 4.78
CA ARG A 150 1.91 3.06 5.04
C ARG A 150 0.51 3.53 4.64
N LEU A 151 0.08 3.22 3.42
CA LEU A 151 -1.24 3.60 2.91
C LEU A 151 -2.36 2.90 3.68
N TYR A 152 -2.20 1.61 3.97
CA TYR A 152 -3.17 0.81 4.69
C TYR A 152 -3.39 1.33 6.11
N VAL A 153 -2.32 1.50 6.90
CA VAL A 153 -2.43 1.96 8.30
C VAL A 153 -2.78 3.44 8.43
N ALA A 154 -2.56 4.24 7.38
CA ALA A 154 -2.98 5.63 7.35
C ALA A 154 -4.49 5.81 7.16
N HIS A 155 -5.22 4.76 6.74
CA HIS A 155 -6.66 4.82 6.52
C HIS A 155 -7.43 4.80 7.86
N PRO A 156 -8.38 5.73 8.12
CA PRO A 156 -9.08 5.79 9.41
C PRO A 156 -9.83 4.51 9.78
N ALA A 157 -10.45 3.82 8.81
CA ALA A 157 -11.11 2.54 9.07
C ALA A 157 -10.10 1.44 9.48
N THR A 158 -8.88 1.46 8.94
CA THR A 158 -7.81 0.55 9.40
C THR A 158 -7.42 0.87 10.83
N MET A 159 -7.19 2.15 11.15
CA MET A 159 -6.89 2.59 12.51
C MET A 159 -7.95 2.11 13.50
N SER A 160 -9.23 2.30 13.16
CA SER A 160 -10.34 1.80 13.98
C SER A 160 -10.34 0.28 14.11
N SER A 161 -10.08 -0.46 13.03
CA SER A 161 -10.07 -1.93 13.06
C SER A 161 -8.98 -2.54 13.95
N ILE A 162 -7.85 -1.84 14.12
CA ILE A 162 -6.74 -2.27 14.98
C ILE A 162 -6.78 -1.63 16.37
N GLY A 163 -7.82 -0.86 16.69
CA GLY A 163 -7.96 -0.15 17.98
C GLY A 163 -6.96 1.00 18.16
N TYR A 164 -6.46 1.61 17.08
CA TYR A 164 -5.53 2.72 17.15
C TYR A 164 -6.26 4.06 17.27
N GLU A 165 -6.15 4.70 18.44
CA GLU A 165 -6.79 5.98 18.76
C GLU A 165 -5.79 7.15 18.90
N GLY A 166 -4.51 6.93 18.59
CA GLY A 166 -3.44 7.93 18.76
C GLY A 166 -3.58 9.21 17.92
N HIS A 167 -4.53 9.25 16.98
CA HIS A 167 -4.87 10.43 16.19
C HIS A 167 -5.81 11.40 16.93
N ALA A 168 -6.39 11.02 18.07
CA ALA A 168 -7.39 11.80 18.81
C ALA A 168 -6.84 12.53 20.06
N ASN A 169 -5.56 12.93 20.06
CA ASN A 169 -4.86 13.48 21.24
C ASN A 169 -4.37 14.94 21.10
N GLY A 170 -4.65 15.62 19.98
CA GLY A 170 -4.02 16.90 19.64
C GLY A 170 -4.71 18.17 20.14
N ALA A 171 -5.91 18.06 20.73
CA ALA A 171 -6.83 19.17 21.01
C ALA A 171 -7.15 20.05 19.78
N HIS A 172 -8.14 20.93 19.92
CA HIS A 172 -8.66 21.75 18.81
C HIS A 172 -7.59 22.66 18.15
N SER A 173 -6.61 23.14 18.93
CA SER A 173 -5.57 24.07 18.46
C SER A 173 -4.22 23.42 18.12
N GLY A 174 -4.04 22.11 18.37
CA GLY A 174 -2.73 21.45 18.21
C GLY A 174 -1.68 21.83 19.28
N ALA A 175 -1.99 22.79 20.17
CA ALA A 175 -1.05 23.36 21.13
C ALA A 175 -1.17 22.78 22.55
N ALA A 176 -2.22 21.99 22.82
CA ALA A 176 -2.45 21.35 24.11
C ALA A 176 -2.58 19.84 23.89
N PHE A 177 -1.54 19.09 24.27
CA PHE A 177 -1.66 17.64 24.43
C PHE A 177 -2.52 17.39 25.67
N GLU A 178 -3.80 17.05 25.50
CA GLU A 178 -4.68 16.76 26.65
C GLU A 178 -4.48 15.33 27.18
N GLY A 179 -3.83 14.45 26.41
CA GLY A 179 -3.60 13.06 26.80
C GLY A 179 -4.88 12.29 27.12
N TRP A 180 -4.71 11.07 27.63
CA TRP A 180 -5.79 10.32 28.29
C TRP A 180 -5.73 10.63 29.78
N THR A 181 -6.87 10.91 30.41
CA THR A 181 -6.92 11.06 31.88
C THR A 181 -7.05 9.68 32.54
N ASP A 182 -6.54 9.51 33.76
CA ASP A 182 -6.58 8.23 34.49
C ASP A 182 -8.00 7.62 34.55
N ARG A 183 -9.02 8.48 34.66
CA ARG A 183 -10.43 8.10 34.70
C ARG A 183 -10.93 7.46 33.40
N GLU A 184 -10.38 7.84 32.25
CA GLU A 184 -10.76 7.29 30.94
C GLU A 184 -10.02 5.99 30.63
N ILE A 185 -8.92 5.70 31.31
CA ILE A 185 -8.16 4.44 31.17
C ILE A 185 -8.82 3.33 32.02
N GLU A 186 -9.39 3.69 33.17
CA GLU A 186 -10.05 2.74 34.08
C GLU A 186 -11.38 2.19 33.55
N ASP A 187 -12.13 2.97 32.75
CA ASP A 187 -13.42 2.55 32.16
C ASP A 187 -13.28 1.58 30.95
N VAL A 188 -12.05 1.30 30.50
CA VAL A 188 -11.74 0.45 29.32
C VAL A 188 -11.18 -0.93 29.71
N ARG A 189 -10.99 -1.21 31.02
CA ARG A 189 -10.59 -2.52 31.56
C ARG A 189 -11.77 -3.35 32.03
#